data_AF-A0A2K2VUU7-F1
#
_entry.id   AF-A0A2K2VUU7-F1
#
_cell.length_a   1.000
_cell.length_b   1.000
_cell.length_c   1.000
_cell.angle_alpha   90.00
_cell.angle_beta   90.00
_cell.angle_gamma   90.00
#
_symmetry.space_group_name_H-M   'P 1'
#
loop_
_entity.id
_entity.type
_entity.pdbx_description
1 polymer ?
#
loop_
_entity_poly.entity_id
_entity_poly.type
_entity_poly.pdbx_seq_one_letter_code
_entity_poly.pdbx_strand_id
1 'polypeptide(L)'
;MRKTLSDTDILLRSQLTDDPHGEIKVKLAEFLLALIQAFLRTGYYTPDHPESQKAKVGLYENFQGLFSQRDELTFLVREELEGKNILIEGVLPEVQDLNGLMIAGMAEMYVPRFAKFLEQKDLISLTLKNAMTQTEFTSFVDLMSEPTFV
;
A
#
# COMPACT_ATOMS: atom_id res chain seq x y z
N MET A 1 16.78 -24.64 -12.59
CA MET A 1 15.55 -24.93 -11.81
C MET A 1 14.48 -23.93 -12.23
N ARG A 2 13.35 -24.39 -12.78
CA ARG A 2 12.19 -23.53 -13.03
C ARG A 2 11.54 -23.23 -11.68
N LYS A 3 11.47 -21.96 -11.27
CA LYS A 3 10.67 -21.56 -10.10
C LYS A 3 9.21 -21.84 -10.43
N THR A 4 8.58 -22.73 -9.69
CA THR A 4 7.13 -22.94 -9.73
C THR A 4 6.48 -21.70 -9.12
N LEU A 5 5.58 -21.07 -9.87
CA LEU A 5 4.77 -19.95 -9.40
C LEU A 5 3.83 -20.44 -8.29
N SER A 6 3.61 -19.59 -7.28
CA SER A 6 2.65 -19.88 -6.20
C SER A 6 1.22 -19.95 -6.77
N ASP A 7 0.34 -20.75 -6.18
CA ASP A 7 -1.10 -20.78 -6.56
C ASP A 7 -1.74 -19.38 -6.44
N THR A 8 -1.23 -18.54 -5.53
CA THR A 8 -1.59 -17.13 -5.40
C THR A 8 -1.20 -16.31 -6.65
N ASP A 9 0.00 -16.55 -7.20
CA ASP A 9 0.48 -15.87 -8.41
C ASP A 9 -0.35 -16.27 -9.64
N ILE A 10 -0.82 -17.52 -9.67
CA ILE A 10 -1.63 -18.07 -10.76
C ILE A 10 -3.04 -17.47 -10.73
N LEU A 11 -3.64 -17.31 -9.54
CA LEU A 11 -4.97 -16.74 -9.38
C LEU A 11 -5.00 -15.23 -9.66
N LEU A 12 -3.97 -14.49 -9.24
CA LEU A 12 -3.81 -13.09 -9.59
C LEU A 12 -3.69 -12.92 -11.11
N ARG A 13 -2.85 -13.73 -11.76
CA ARG A 13 -2.64 -13.65 -13.22
C ARG A 13 -3.84 -14.06 -14.05
N SER A 14 -4.67 -14.99 -13.58
CA SER A 14 -5.82 -15.49 -14.35
C SER A 14 -7.01 -14.53 -14.39
N GLN A 15 -7.10 -13.57 -13.45
CA GLN A 15 -8.16 -12.55 -13.44
C GLN A 15 -7.81 -11.29 -14.28
N LEU A 16 -6.58 -11.18 -14.80
CA LEU A 16 -6.04 -9.97 -15.42
C LEU A 16 -5.91 -10.04 -16.95
N THR A 17 -6.43 -11.08 -17.60
CA THR A 17 -6.02 -11.43 -18.97
C THR A 17 -6.47 -10.46 -20.07
N ASP A 18 -7.37 -9.49 -19.80
CA ASP A 18 -7.80 -8.47 -20.78
C ASP A 18 -7.72 -7.02 -20.26
N ASP A 19 -7.23 -6.77 -19.03
CA ASP A 19 -7.07 -5.40 -18.53
C ASP A 19 -5.71 -4.83 -19.00
N PRO A 20 -5.68 -3.74 -19.79
CA PRO A 20 -4.43 -3.13 -20.23
C PRO A 20 -3.56 -2.62 -19.06
N HIS A 21 -4.13 -2.50 -17.86
CA HIS A 21 -3.46 -2.10 -16.63
C HIS A 21 -3.26 -3.26 -15.63
N GLY A 22 -3.48 -4.51 -16.04
CA GLY A 22 -3.43 -5.64 -15.12
C GLY A 22 -2.09 -5.81 -14.39
N GLU A 23 -0.97 -5.65 -15.10
CA GLU A 23 0.37 -5.77 -14.49
C GLU A 23 0.62 -4.70 -13.43
N ILE A 24 0.23 -3.45 -13.69
CA ILE A 24 0.42 -2.36 -12.72
C ILE A 24 -0.53 -2.49 -11.53
N LYS A 25 -1.75 -3.01 -11.72
CA LYS A 25 -2.68 -3.30 -10.62
C LYS A 25 -2.10 -4.33 -9.65
N VAL A 26 -1.43 -5.37 -10.15
CA VAL A 26 -0.73 -6.35 -9.29
C VAL A 26 0.37 -5.69 -8.47
N LYS A 27 1.27 -4.96 -9.13
CA LYS A 27 2.38 -4.27 -8.45
C LYS A 27 1.87 -3.28 -7.41
N LEU A 28 0.80 -2.55 -7.75
CA LEU A 28 0.14 -1.62 -6.85
C LEU A 28 -0.45 -2.36 -5.64
N ALA A 29 -1.21 -3.44 -5.83
CA ALA A 29 -1.79 -4.21 -4.73
C ALA A 29 -0.72 -4.78 -3.78
N GLU A 30 0.36 -5.34 -4.34
CA GLU A 30 1.50 -5.86 -3.59
C GLU A 30 2.19 -4.76 -2.77
N PHE A 31 2.46 -3.62 -3.41
CA PHE A 31 3.04 -2.45 -2.74
C PHE A 31 2.14 -1.93 -1.62
N LEU A 32 0.85 -1.75 -1.89
CA LEU A 32 -0.11 -1.22 -0.92
C LEU A 32 -0.21 -2.11 0.31
N LEU A 33 -0.27 -3.43 0.12
CA LEU A 33 -0.27 -4.38 1.23
C LEU A 33 1.01 -4.26 2.07
N ALA A 34 2.19 -4.21 1.43
CA ALA A 34 3.46 -4.09 2.12
C ALA A 34 3.58 -2.76 2.90
N LEU A 35 3.14 -1.65 2.29
CA LEU A 35 3.15 -0.32 2.92
C LEU A 35 2.21 -0.27 4.13
N ILE A 36 0.99 -0.78 4.00
CA ILE A 36 0.02 -0.81 5.11
C ILE A 36 0.55 -1.69 6.24
N GLN A 37 1.15 -2.84 5.92
CA GLN A 37 1.79 -3.68 6.93
C GLN A 37 2.95 -2.97 7.63
N ALA A 38 3.75 -2.18 6.91
CA ALA A 38 4.82 -1.38 7.49
C ALA A 38 4.26 -0.34 8.47
N PHE A 39 3.23 0.41 8.08
CA PHE A 39 2.57 1.39 8.96
C PHE A 39 1.94 0.77 10.21
N LEU A 40 1.32 -0.41 10.09
CA LEU A 40 0.60 -1.04 11.21
C LEU A 40 1.48 -1.84 12.18
N ARG A 41 2.69 -2.27 11.78
CA ARG A 41 3.54 -3.20 12.57
C ARG A 41 4.52 -2.54 13.53
N THR A 42 4.85 -1.28 13.32
CA THR A 42 5.99 -0.58 13.94
C THR A 42 5.63 0.19 15.21
N GLY A 43 4.36 0.18 15.63
CA GLY A 43 3.97 0.70 16.95
C GLY A 43 4.46 -0.14 18.15
N TYR A 44 4.91 -1.39 17.92
CA TYR A 44 5.36 -2.30 18.99
C TYR A 44 6.89 -2.41 19.13
N TYR A 45 7.64 -1.93 18.14
CA TYR A 45 9.09 -2.08 18.08
C TYR A 45 9.73 -0.76 17.66
N THR A 46 10.87 -0.41 18.26
CA THR A 46 11.64 0.77 17.84
C THR A 46 12.07 0.65 16.36
N PRO A 47 12.30 1.77 15.65
CA PRO A 47 12.77 1.75 14.26
C PRO A 47 14.03 0.89 14.04
N ASP A 48 14.88 0.78 15.06
CA ASP A 48 16.12 -0.01 15.06
C ASP A 48 15.91 -1.53 15.22
N HIS A 49 14.67 -1.99 15.41
CA HIS A 49 14.38 -3.41 15.59
C HIS A 49 14.52 -4.18 14.25
N PRO A 50 15.14 -5.37 14.21
CA PRO A 50 15.36 -6.12 12.97
C PRO A 50 14.08 -6.41 12.17
N GLU A 51 12.96 -6.66 12.86
CA GLU A 51 11.65 -6.91 12.25
C GLU A 51 11.07 -5.65 11.59
N SER A 52 11.30 -4.45 12.15
CA SER A 52 10.94 -3.17 11.53
C SER A 52 11.75 -2.92 10.26
N GLN A 53 13.05 -3.26 10.30
CA GLN A 53 13.92 -3.16 9.12
C GLN A 53 13.51 -4.15 8.01
N LYS A 54 13.21 -5.40 8.37
CA LYS A 54 12.72 -6.41 7.40
C LYS A 54 11.43 -5.99 6.70
N ALA A 55 10.52 -5.32 7.40
CA ALA A 55 9.26 -4.86 6.81
C ALA A 55 9.43 -3.75 5.75
N LYS A 56 10.59 -3.06 5.74
CA LYS A 56 10.91 -1.96 4.82
C LYS A 56 11.76 -2.40 3.62
N VAL A 57 12.37 -3.59 3.66
CA VAL A 57 13.22 -4.10 2.57
C VAL A 57 12.42 -4.23 1.27
N GLY A 58 12.89 -3.59 0.20
CA GLY A 58 12.26 -3.64 -1.12
C GLY A 58 11.09 -2.67 -1.30
N LEU A 59 10.65 -1.98 -0.25
CA LEU A 59 9.46 -1.14 -0.29
C LEU A 59 9.65 0.10 -1.17
N TYR A 60 10.83 0.71 -1.13
CA TYR A 60 11.17 1.86 -1.97
C TYR A 60 11.32 1.47 -3.44
N GLU A 61 11.96 0.33 -3.72
CA GLU A 61 12.12 -0.18 -5.08
C GLU A 61 10.74 -0.51 -5.70
N ASN A 62 9.84 -1.09 -4.90
CA ASN A 62 8.46 -1.34 -5.32
C ASN A 62 7.70 -0.03 -5.57
N PHE A 63 7.86 0.97 -4.70
CA PHE A 63 7.25 2.30 -4.85
C PHE A 63 7.66 2.95 -6.18
N GLN A 64 8.96 3.03 -6.46
CA GLN A 64 9.49 3.59 -7.71
C GLN A 64 9.01 2.80 -8.94
N GLY A 65 8.85 1.48 -8.80
CA GLY A 65 8.35 0.59 -9.85
C GLY A 65 6.88 0.79 -10.23
N LEU A 66 6.11 1.59 -9.49
CA LEU A 66 4.70 1.89 -9.81
C LEU A 66 4.54 2.95 -10.90
N PHE A 67 5.53 3.83 -11.06
CA PHE A 67 5.37 5.05 -11.84
C PHE A 67 5.97 4.88 -13.24
N SER A 68 5.12 4.98 -14.26
CA SER A 68 5.54 4.99 -15.67
C SER A 68 5.23 6.32 -16.38
N GLN A 69 4.07 6.91 -16.10
CA GLN A 69 3.61 8.17 -16.72
C GLN A 69 3.03 9.19 -15.73
N ARG A 70 2.75 8.76 -14.50
CA ARG A 70 2.28 9.62 -13.40
C ARG A 70 3.31 9.61 -12.28
N ASP A 71 3.23 10.57 -11.39
CA ASP A 71 4.28 10.87 -10.41
C ASP A 71 3.79 10.91 -8.96
N GLU A 72 2.56 10.47 -8.67
CA GLU A 72 2.04 10.43 -7.31
C GLU A 72 1.11 9.26 -7.04
N LEU A 73 1.07 8.84 -5.77
CA LEU A 73 0.12 7.86 -5.24
C LEU A 73 -0.64 8.51 -4.10
N THR A 74 -1.95 8.68 -4.27
CA THR A 74 -2.81 9.33 -3.29
C THR A 74 -3.78 8.36 -2.66
N PHE A 75 -3.91 8.44 -1.35
CA PHE A 75 -4.91 7.79 -0.51
C PHE A 75 -5.95 8.83 -0.12
N LEU A 76 -7.24 8.53 -0.30
CA LEU A 76 -8.34 9.37 0.15
C LEU A 76 -9.30 8.55 1.01
N VAL A 77 -9.50 8.97 2.26
CA VAL A 77 -10.48 8.36 3.15
C VAL A 77 -11.87 8.80 2.71
N ARG A 78 -12.74 7.83 2.42
CA ARG A 78 -14.14 8.03 2.06
C ARG A 78 -15.04 7.45 3.15
N GLU A 79 -15.97 8.26 3.63
CA GLU A 79 -17.06 7.78 4.49
C GLU A 79 -18.12 7.06 3.65
N GLU A 80 -18.54 5.89 4.10
CA GLU A 80 -19.60 5.07 3.48
C GLU A 80 -20.62 4.64 4.53
N LEU A 81 -21.75 4.07 4.10
CA LEU A 81 -22.83 3.66 5.02
C LEU A 81 -22.38 2.56 6.00
N GLU A 82 -21.48 1.68 5.58
CA GLU A 82 -21.02 0.51 6.35
C GLU A 82 -19.66 0.73 7.05
N GLY A 83 -19.08 1.92 6.93
CA GLY A 83 -17.78 2.25 7.52
C GLY A 83 -16.97 3.21 6.65
N LYS A 84 -15.64 3.14 6.77
CA LYS A 84 -14.73 3.93 5.94
C LYS A 84 -14.07 3.05 4.89
N ASN A 85 -13.87 3.64 3.72
CA ASN A 85 -13.16 3.06 2.61
C ASN A 85 -12.00 3.97 2.19
N ILE A 86 -11.09 3.46 1.37
CA ILE A 86 -9.94 4.21 0.85
C ILE A 86 -9.95 4.16 -0.66
N LEU A 87 -9.95 5.34 -1.28
CA LEU A 87 -9.70 5.48 -2.70
C LEU A 87 -8.22 5.66 -2.98
N ILE A 88 -7.78 5.08 -4.09
CA ILE A 88 -6.41 5.14 -4.58
C ILE A 88 -6.38 5.88 -5.91
N GLU A 89 -5.57 6.94 -5.98
CA GLU A 89 -5.42 7.80 -7.15
C GLU A 89 -3.95 7.99 -7.53
N GLY A 90 -3.73 8.52 -8.74
CA GLY A 90 -2.41 8.97 -9.17
C GLY A 90 -1.51 7.91 -9.81
N VAL A 91 -1.74 6.61 -9.60
CA VAL A 91 -1.00 5.56 -10.34
C VAL A 91 -1.76 5.15 -11.61
N LEU A 92 -3.05 4.84 -11.47
CA LEU A 92 -3.93 4.39 -12.56
C LEU A 92 -4.77 5.54 -13.14
N PRO A 93 -5.29 5.42 -14.38
CA PRO A 93 -6.07 6.50 -15.00
C PRO A 93 -7.38 6.80 -14.33
N GLU A 94 -7.93 5.80 -13.66
CA GLU A 94 -9.17 5.91 -12.93
C GLU A 94 -8.89 5.74 -11.44
N VAL A 95 -9.71 6.40 -10.63
CA VAL A 95 -9.75 6.20 -9.18
C VAL A 95 -10.07 4.73 -8.91
N GLN A 96 -9.26 4.08 -8.07
CA GLN A 96 -9.48 2.70 -7.68
C GLN A 96 -10.00 2.62 -6.24
N ASP A 97 -10.85 1.63 -5.99
CA ASP A 97 -11.23 1.25 -4.63
C ASP A 97 -10.17 0.31 -4.05
N LEU A 98 -9.67 0.58 -2.84
CA LEU A 98 -8.67 -0.28 -2.21
C LEU A 98 -9.18 -1.71 -1.97
N ASN A 99 -10.48 -1.89 -1.67
CA ASN A 99 -11.08 -3.22 -1.56
C ASN A 99 -11.02 -3.98 -2.88
N GLY A 100 -11.21 -3.28 -4.00
CA GLY A 100 -11.17 -3.85 -5.35
C GLY A 100 -9.76 -4.18 -5.85
N LEU A 101 -8.72 -3.56 -5.28
CA LEU A 101 -7.33 -3.84 -5.63
C LEU A 101 -6.76 -5.06 -4.91
N MET A 102 -7.30 -5.40 -3.73
CA MET A 102 -6.78 -6.48 -2.90
C MET A 102 -7.57 -7.78 -3.06
N ILE A 103 -6.92 -8.91 -2.80
CA ILE A 103 -7.63 -10.19 -2.62
C ILE A 103 -8.61 -10.04 -1.45
N ALA A 104 -9.86 -10.49 -1.60
CA ALA A 104 -10.96 -10.26 -0.66
C ALA A 104 -10.59 -10.44 0.83
N GLY A 105 -9.95 -11.56 1.20
CA GLY A 105 -9.54 -11.78 2.59
C GLY A 105 -8.47 -10.82 3.13
N MET A 106 -7.61 -10.28 2.25
CA MET A 106 -6.67 -9.21 2.62
C MET A 106 -7.37 -7.87 2.72
N ALA A 107 -8.31 -7.58 1.80
CA ALA A 107 -9.11 -6.37 1.82
C ALA A 107 -9.88 -6.22 3.13
N GLU A 108 -10.64 -7.27 3.50
CA GLU A 108 -11.42 -7.33 4.74
C GLU A 108 -10.57 -7.10 5.99
N MET A 109 -9.32 -7.59 5.99
CA MET A 109 -8.41 -7.45 7.13
C MET A 109 -7.74 -6.07 7.20
N TYR A 110 -7.24 -5.56 6.07
CA TYR A 110 -6.31 -4.44 6.06
C TYR A 110 -6.97 -3.09 5.74
N VAL A 111 -8.02 -3.04 4.91
CA VAL A 111 -8.64 -1.76 4.52
C VAL A 111 -9.24 -1.03 5.72
N PRO A 112 -10.07 -1.66 6.59
CA PRO A 112 -10.63 -0.98 7.76
C PRO A 112 -9.56 -0.54 8.76
N ARG A 113 -8.49 -1.33 8.91
CA ARG A 113 -7.36 -1.01 9.79
C ARG A 113 -6.57 0.20 9.27
N PHE A 114 -6.37 0.26 7.96
CA PHE A 114 -5.66 1.38 7.36
C PHE A 114 -6.48 2.67 7.41
N ALA A 115 -7.79 2.60 7.18
CA ALA A 115 -8.68 3.75 7.32
C ALA A 115 -8.67 4.29 8.75
N LYS A 116 -8.75 3.39 9.74
CA LYS A 116 -8.63 3.76 11.16
C LYS A 116 -7.25 4.33 11.50
N PHE A 117 -6.18 3.80 10.92
CA PHE A 117 -4.83 4.32 11.11
C PHE A 117 -4.70 5.76 10.60
N LEU A 118 -5.21 6.05 9.39
CA LEU A 118 -5.21 7.41 8.84
C LEU A 118 -6.06 8.36 9.69
N GLU A 119 -7.22 7.90 10.16
CA GLU A 119 -8.06 8.65 11.10
C GLU A 119 -7.33 8.96 12.42
N GLN A 120 -6.62 8.00 13.01
CA GLN A 120 -5.82 8.20 14.23
C GLN A 120 -4.65 9.18 14.04
N LYS A 121 -4.26 9.45 12.79
CA LYS A 121 -3.25 10.44 12.42
C LYS A 121 -3.88 11.77 11.97
N ASP A 122 -5.21 11.92 12.08
CA ASP A 122 -5.99 13.05 11.57
C ASP A 122 -5.77 13.32 10.05
N LEU A 123 -5.57 12.25 9.27
CA LEU A 123 -5.33 12.32 7.83
C LEU A 123 -6.57 11.91 7.04
N ILE A 124 -7.15 12.86 6.30
CA ILE A 124 -8.23 12.61 5.34
C ILE A 124 -7.67 12.20 3.97
N SER A 125 -6.47 12.70 3.64
CA SER A 125 -5.74 12.35 2.42
C SER A 125 -4.24 12.31 2.68
N LEU A 126 -3.55 11.42 1.97
CA LEU A 126 -2.10 11.27 2.00
C LEU A 126 -1.60 11.04 0.57
N THR A 127 -0.58 11.79 0.15
CA THR A 127 0.02 11.66 -1.19
C THR A 127 1.51 11.38 -1.08
N LEU A 128 1.98 10.35 -1.78
CA LEU A 128 3.39 10.02 -1.94
C LEU A 128 3.84 10.40 -3.35
N LYS A 129 4.90 11.19 -3.46
CA LYS A 129 5.43 11.63 -4.75
C LYS A 129 6.58 10.75 -5.20
N ASN A 130 6.60 10.37 -6.47
CA ASN A 130 7.68 9.61 -7.09
C ASN A 130 9.05 10.31 -6.97
N ALA A 131 9.06 11.64 -6.82
CA ALA A 131 10.28 12.42 -6.61
C ALA A 131 10.95 12.21 -5.24
N MET A 132 10.29 11.52 -4.29
CA MET A 132 10.89 11.20 -3.00
C MET A 132 12.13 10.33 -3.19
N THR A 133 13.25 10.74 -2.59
CA THR A 133 14.46 9.91 -2.50
C THR A 133 14.24 8.71 -1.58
N GLN A 134 15.12 7.71 -1.68
CA GLN A 134 15.06 6.54 -0.78
C GLN A 134 15.11 6.92 0.69
N THR A 135 15.94 7.90 1.04
CA THR A 135 16.06 8.41 2.42
C THR A 135 14.77 9.06 2.87
N GLU A 136 14.19 9.97 2.07
CA GLU A 136 12.92 10.64 2.40
C GLU A 136 11.77 9.64 2.54
N PHE A 137 11.68 8.66 1.64
CA PHE A 137 10.67 7.61 1.70
C PHE A 137 10.82 6.76 2.96
N THR A 138 12.05 6.34 3.29
CA THR A 138 12.31 5.51 4.48
C THR A 138 11.99 6.29 5.75
N SER A 139 12.45 7.54 5.86
CA SER A 139 12.15 8.41 7.00
C SER A 139 10.65 8.69 7.12
N PHE A 140 9.94 8.84 6.00
CA PHE A 140 8.49 9.00 6.00
C PHE A 140 7.79 7.74 6.53
N VAL A 141 8.18 6.55 6.06
CA VAL A 141 7.61 5.28 6.58
C VAL A 141 7.87 5.16 8.08
N ASP A 142 9.04 5.55 8.55
CA ASP A 142 9.39 5.57 9.98
C ASP A 142 8.54 6.57 10.78
N LEU A 143 8.31 7.78 10.25
CA LEU A 143 7.44 8.77 10.90
C LEU A 143 5.99 8.29 11.01
N MET A 144 5.45 7.73 9.93
CA MET A 144 4.07 7.23 9.90
C MET A 144 3.87 6.06 10.85
N SER A 145 4.93 5.28 11.04
CA SER A 145 5.02 4.12 11.91
C SER A 145 5.04 4.43 13.41
N GLU A 146 5.37 5.66 13.80
CA GLU A 146 5.46 6.03 15.20
C GLU A 146 4.07 6.00 15.88
N PRO A 147 3.98 5.58 17.16
CA PRO A 147 2.73 5.66 17.91
C PRO A 147 2.21 7.09 17.95
N THR A 148 0.92 7.29 17.64
CA THR A 148 0.27 8.55 17.98
C THR A 148 0.02 8.54 19.49
N PHE A 149 0.78 9.34 20.24
CA PHE A 149 0.47 9.57 21.65
C PHE A 149 -0.79 10.44 21.71
N VAL A 150 -1.90 9.82 22.14
CA VAL A 150 -3.15 10.51 22.48
C VAL A 150 -3.14 10.83 23.97
#